data_AF-A0A9N9PNY8-F1
#
_entry.id   AF-A0A9N9PNY8-F1
#
_cell.length_a   1.000
_cell.length_b   1.000
_cell.length_c   1.000
_cell.angle_alpha   90.00
_cell.angle_beta   90.00
_cell.angle_gamma   90.00
#
_symmetry.space_group_name_H-M   'P 1'
#
loop_
_entity.id
_entity.type
_entity.pdbx_description
1 polymer ?
#
loop_
_entity_poly.entity_id
_entity_poly.type
_entity_poly.pdbx_seq_one_letter_code
_entity_poly.pdbx_strand_id
1 'polypeptide(L)'
;MLSEREMQISPIVQDSVMHNTKTLTTLHNLTASLFGVGAGILGLESYSGFVFYIIFTLLTSALVYGLRVRPAGVQNGKGGIERYFQGSMELWTGGLVDGLSGFVLTWTLFYGLVRA
;
A
#
# COMPACT_ATOMS: atom_id res chain seq x y z
N MET A 1 -22.23 13.81 -5.96
CA MET A 1 -23.27 12.81 -5.65
C MET A 1 -23.36 11.90 -6.87
N LEU A 2 -23.00 10.61 -6.72
CA LEU A 2 -23.12 9.64 -7.81
C LEU A 2 -24.60 9.49 -8.19
N SER A 3 -24.90 9.52 -9.49
CA SER A 3 -26.27 9.34 -9.98
C SER A 3 -26.77 7.95 -9.60
N GLU A 4 -27.95 7.83 -9.00
CA GLU A 4 -28.56 6.55 -8.58
C GLU A 4 -28.59 5.49 -9.71
N ARG A 5 -28.57 5.93 -10.98
CA ARG A 5 -28.43 5.09 -12.16
C ARG A 5 -27.11 4.31 -12.21
N GLU A 6 -26.00 4.87 -11.74
CA GLU A 6 -24.69 4.21 -11.75
C GLU A 6 -24.58 3.12 -10.68
N MET A 7 -25.21 3.32 -9.52
CA MET A 7 -25.29 2.31 -8.46
C MET A 7 -26.11 1.08 -8.85
N GLN A 8 -27.07 1.22 -9.77
CA GLN A 8 -27.84 0.10 -10.32
C GLN A 8 -27.06 -0.70 -11.39
N ILE A 9 -26.14 -0.06 -12.12
CA ILE A 9 -25.34 -0.71 -13.18
C ILE A 9 -24.09 -1.40 -12.62
N SER A 10 -23.56 -0.95 -11.48
CA SER A 10 -22.48 -1.60 -10.75
C SER A 10 -22.64 -1.36 -9.25
N PRO A 11 -23.41 -2.21 -8.55
CA PRO A 11 -23.58 -2.05 -7.11
C PRO A 11 -22.21 -2.16 -6.43
N ILE A 12 -21.84 -1.12 -5.68
CA ILE A 12 -20.66 -1.15 -4.83
C ILE A 12 -20.99 -2.08 -3.66
N VAL A 13 -20.61 -3.35 -3.78
CA VAL A 13 -20.72 -4.32 -2.70
C VAL A 13 -19.70 -3.94 -1.64
N GLN A 14 -20.16 -3.44 -0.49
CA GLN A 14 -19.31 -2.98 0.60
C GLN A 14 -18.35 -4.07 1.08
N ASP A 15 -18.78 -5.34 1.09
CA ASP A 15 -17.92 -6.48 1.43
C ASP A 15 -16.72 -6.64 0.47
N SER A 16 -16.92 -6.36 -0.83
CA SER A 16 -15.83 -6.43 -1.81
C SER A 16 -14.84 -5.30 -1.64
N VAL A 17 -15.32 -4.09 -1.32
CA VAL A 17 -14.46 -2.95 -1.01
C VAL A 17 -13.66 -3.22 0.26
N MET A 18 -14.32 -3.68 1.32
CA MET A 18 -13.68 -4.00 2.59
C MET A 18 -12.64 -5.13 2.46
N HIS A 19 -12.93 -6.18 1.67
CA HIS A 19 -11.96 -7.23 1.38
C HIS A 19 -10.73 -6.70 0.62
N ASN A 20 -10.93 -5.83 -0.37
CA ASN A 20 -9.85 -5.22 -1.13
C ASN A 20 -8.97 -4.33 -0.25
N THR A 21 -9.58 -3.49 0.58
CA THR A 21 -8.86 -2.65 1.56
C THR A 21 -8.06 -3.53 2.51
N LYS A 22 -8.65 -4.58 3.09
CA LYS A 22 -7.94 -5.51 3.99
C LYS A 22 -6.76 -6.21 3.32
N THR A 23 -6.92 -6.62 2.06
CA THR A 23 -5.84 -7.24 1.29
C THR A 23 -4.69 -6.26 1.06
N LEU A 24 -5.02 -5.00 0.73
CA LEU A 24 -4.03 -3.94 0.54
C LEU A 24 -3.27 -3.61 1.83
N THR A 25 -3.99 -3.47 2.94
CA THR A 25 -3.44 -3.28 4.29
C THR A 25 -2.47 -4.40 4.65
N THR A 26 -2.86 -5.65 4.40
CA THR A 26 -2.00 -6.82 4.66
C THR A 26 -0.73 -6.78 3.82
N LEU A 27 -0.84 -6.42 2.54
CA LEU A 27 0.32 -6.25 1.65
C LEU A 27 1.28 -5.18 2.16
N HIS A 28 0.76 -4.01 2.57
CA HIS A 28 1.59 -2.95 3.13
C HIS A 28 2.29 -3.39 4.43
N ASN A 29 1.60 -4.09 5.33
CA ASN A 29 2.21 -4.57 6.57
C ASN A 29 3.33 -5.60 6.33
N LEU A 30 3.14 -6.53 5.40
CA LEU A 30 4.17 -7.51 5.04
C LEU A 30 5.38 -6.83 4.37
N THR A 31 5.14 -5.96 3.39
CA THR A 31 6.20 -5.25 2.68
C THR A 31 6.98 -4.31 3.61
N ALA A 32 6.29 -3.59 4.50
CA ALA A 32 6.91 -2.72 5.49
C ALA A 32 7.82 -3.50 6.45
N SER A 33 7.38 -4.67 6.92
CA SER A 33 8.20 -5.59 7.72
C SER A 33 9.45 -6.05 6.94
N LEU A 34 9.31 -6.50 5.69
CA LEU A 34 10.44 -6.90 4.85
C LEU A 34 11.45 -5.76 4.61
N PHE A 35 10.95 -4.55 4.34
CA PHE A 35 11.81 -3.38 4.14
C PHE A 35 12.50 -2.95 5.44
N GLY A 36 11.86 -3.12 6.59
CA GLY A 36 12.46 -2.88 7.89
C GLY A 36 13.63 -3.84 8.16
N VAL A 37 13.48 -5.12 7.84
CA VAL A 37 14.59 -6.09 7.87
C VAL A 37 15.75 -5.63 6.97
N GLY A 38 15.47 -5.23 5.73
CA GLY A 38 16.48 -4.73 4.80
C GLY A 38 17.21 -3.49 5.32
N ALA A 39 16.47 -2.51 5.84
CA ALA A 39 17.03 -1.29 6.42
C ALA A 39 17.88 -1.57 7.67
N GLY A 40 17.47 -2.54 8.49
CA GLY A 40 18.22 -3.01 9.65
C GLY A 40 19.54 -3.68 9.28
N ILE A 41 19.54 -4.58 8.29
CA ILE A 41 20.75 -5.26 7.80
C ILE A 41 21.75 -4.28 7.18
N LEU A 42 21.26 -3.34 6.38
CA LEU A 42 22.08 -2.28 5.77
C LEU A 42 22.62 -1.29 6.81
N GLY A 43 22.09 -1.30 8.05
CA GLY A 43 22.54 -0.43 9.11
C GLY A 43 22.20 1.04 8.88
N LEU A 44 21.17 1.35 8.09
CA LEU A 44 20.73 2.71 7.85
C LEU A 44 20.24 3.32 9.17
N GLU A 45 20.71 4.52 9.47
CA GLU A 45 20.37 5.24 10.70
C GLU A 45 19.57 6.51 10.40
N SER A 46 18.73 6.90 11.36
CA SER A 46 18.06 8.21 11.39
C SER A 46 17.27 8.48 10.10
N TYR A 47 17.45 9.65 9.47
CA TYR A 47 16.71 10.09 8.28
C TYR A 47 16.82 9.13 7.09
N SER A 48 17.94 8.41 6.94
CA SER A 48 18.16 7.54 5.79
C SER A 48 17.19 6.34 5.77
N GLY A 49 16.84 5.79 6.93
CA GLY A 49 15.85 4.71 7.03
C GLY A 49 14.43 5.18 6.74
N PHE A 50 14.06 6.41 7.12
CA PHE A 50 12.75 6.97 6.78
C PHE A 50 12.62 7.31 5.29
N VAL A 51 13.67 7.84 4.67
CA VAL A 51 13.67 8.06 3.21
C VAL A 51 13.55 6.72 2.47
N PHE A 52 14.28 5.70 2.92
CA PHE A 52 14.14 4.34 2.40
C PHE A 52 12.69 3.84 2.52
N TYR A 53 12.08 3.96 3.69
CA TYR A 53 10.69 3.58 3.91
C TYR A 53 9.72 4.28 2.94
N ILE A 54 9.84 5.62 2.79
CA ILE A 54 8.96 6.39 1.91
C ILE A 54 9.11 5.94 0.45
N ILE A 55 10.35 5.80 -0.04
CA ILE A 55 10.62 5.37 -1.42
C ILE A 55 10.03 3.98 -1.67
N PHE A 56 10.27 3.02 -0.78
CA PHE A 56 9.81 1.65 -0.95
C PHE A 56 8.29 1.50 -0.75
N THR A 57 7.69 2.32 0.11
CA THR A 57 6.23 2.37 0.26
C THR A 57 5.59 2.92 -1.02
N LEU A 58 6.10 4.05 -1.54
CA LEU A 58 5.62 4.61 -2.80
C LEU A 58 5.83 3.64 -3.97
N LEU A 59 6.96 2.94 -4.00
CA LEU A 59 7.23 1.90 -4.98
C LEU A 59 6.21 0.77 -4.88
N THR A 60 5.88 0.30 -3.68
CA THR A 60 4.88 -0.75 -3.46
C THR A 60 3.50 -0.30 -3.93
N SER A 61 3.08 0.93 -3.57
CA SER A 61 1.82 1.51 -4.06
C SER A 61 1.82 1.66 -5.60
N ALA A 62 2.94 2.06 -6.20
CA ALA A 62 3.09 2.16 -7.64
C ALA A 62 3.06 0.80 -8.34
N LEU A 63 3.63 -0.25 -7.74
CA LEU A 63 3.55 -1.63 -8.23
C LEU A 63 2.12 -2.16 -8.16
N VAL A 64 1.41 -1.93 -7.04
CA VAL A 64 0.00 -2.29 -6.91
C VAL A 64 -0.83 -1.57 -7.98
N TYR A 65 -0.58 -0.27 -8.20
CA TYR A 65 -1.23 0.49 -9.25
C TYR A 65 -0.91 -0.07 -10.66
N GLY A 66 0.36 -0.29 -10.98
CA GLY A 66 0.81 -0.76 -12.29
C GLY A 66 0.40 -2.19 -12.61
N LEU A 67 0.41 -3.09 -11.63
CA LEU A 67 0.14 -4.52 -11.80
C LEU A 67 -1.33 -4.90 -11.61
N ARG A 68 -2.09 -4.20 -10.77
CA ARG A 68 -3.51 -4.53 -10.50
C ARG A 68 -4.49 -3.51 -11.10
N VAL A 69 -4.21 -2.21 -11.02
CA VAL A 69 -5.16 -1.16 -11.44
C VAL A 69 -5.09 -0.89 -12.94
N ARG A 70 -3.89 -0.84 -13.51
CA ARG A 70 -3.69 -0.58 -14.95
C ARG A 70 -4.23 -1.68 -15.87
N PRO A 71 -4.03 -2.99 -15.63
CA PRO A 71 -4.64 -4.03 -16.48
C PRO A 71 -6.16 -4.12 -16.32
N ALA A 72 -6.72 -3.70 -15.19
CA ALA A 72 -8.16 -3.62 -14.98
C ALA A 72 -8.82 -2.43 -15.72
N GLY A 73 -8.09 -1.33 -15.90
CA GLY A 73 -8.55 -0.16 -16.67
C GLY A 73 -8.53 -0.34 -18.19
N VAL A 74 -7.60 -1.15 -18.71
CA VAL A 74 -7.45 -1.37 -20.17
C VAL A 74 -8.61 -2.17 -20.78
N GLN A 75 -9.32 -3.00 -20.01
CA GLN A 75 -10.42 -3.80 -20.54
C GLN A 75 -11.75 -3.04 -20.74
N ASN A 76 -11.96 -1.87 -20.11
CA ASN A 76 -13.31 -1.27 -20.07
C ASN A 76 -13.39 0.26 -20.22
N GLY A 77 -12.32 0.95 -20.63
CA GLY A 77 -12.39 2.35 -21.10
C GLY A 77 -12.84 3.40 -20.08
N LYS A 78 -13.01 3.05 -18.80
CA LYS A 78 -13.29 3.96 -17.67
C LYS A 78 -12.16 3.83 -16.65
N GLY A 79 -11.63 4.96 -16.19
CA GLY A 79 -10.45 5.05 -15.33
C GLY A 79 -10.52 4.08 -14.15
N GLY A 80 -9.65 3.06 -14.17
CA GLY A 80 -9.71 1.89 -13.28
C GLY A 80 -9.54 2.16 -11.78
N ILE A 81 -9.36 3.40 -11.36
CA ILE A 81 -9.18 3.80 -9.96
C ILE A 81 -10.54 3.95 -9.25
N GLU A 82 -11.51 4.64 -9.87
CA GLU A 82 -12.81 4.96 -9.25
C GLU A 82 -13.71 3.74 -9.03
N ARG A 83 -13.47 2.64 -9.74
CA ARG A 83 -14.34 1.44 -9.66
C ARG A 83 -13.98 0.50 -8.51
N TYR A 84 -12.72 0.52 -8.06
CA TYR A 84 -12.23 -0.40 -7.04
C TYR A 84 -11.91 0.28 -5.71
N PHE A 85 -11.65 1.59 -5.70
CA PHE A 85 -11.33 2.35 -4.50
C PHE A 85 -12.07 3.69 -4.49
N GLN A 86 -12.64 4.08 -3.34
CA GLN A 86 -13.40 5.32 -3.18
C GLN A 86 -12.50 6.57 -3.28
N GLY A 87 -11.18 6.43 -3.14
CA GLY A 87 -10.23 7.53 -3.34
C GLY A 87 -8.90 7.06 -3.93
N SER A 88 -8.43 7.75 -4.98
CA SER A 88 -7.07 7.57 -5.51
C SER A 88 -5.99 7.88 -4.47
N MET A 89 -6.29 8.74 -3.49
CA MET A 89 -5.38 9.08 -2.39
C MET A 89 -5.30 7.99 -1.32
N GLU A 90 -6.38 7.26 -1.08
CA GLU A 90 -6.44 6.19 -0.06
C GLU A 90 -5.46 5.05 -0.39
N LEU A 91 -5.28 4.77 -1.68
CA LEU A 91 -4.29 3.82 -2.19
C LEU A 91 -2.84 4.23 -1.88
N TRP A 92 -2.56 5.53 -1.91
CA TRP A 92 -1.20 6.06 -1.77
C TRP A 92 -0.84 6.39 -0.33
N THR A 93 -1.77 6.96 0.44
CA THR A 93 -1.53 7.41 1.81
C THR A 93 -1.97 6.42 2.87
N GLY A 94 -2.97 5.56 2.58
CA GLY A 94 -3.51 4.60 3.54
C GLY A 94 -2.49 3.54 3.95
N GLY A 95 -1.60 3.15 3.04
CA GLY A 95 -0.53 2.18 3.33
C GLY A 95 0.63 2.72 4.15
N LEU A 96 0.92 4.01 4.03
CA LEU A 96 2.11 4.63 4.62
C LEU A 96 2.04 4.69 6.14
N VAL A 97 0.86 4.88 6.71
CA VAL A 97 0.69 4.98 8.17
C VAL A 97 0.58 3.59 8.80
N ASP A 98 -0.15 2.68 8.16
CA ASP A 98 -0.43 1.35 8.70
C ASP A 98 0.85 0.50 8.82
N GLY A 99 1.70 0.51 7.78
CA GLY A 99 2.95 -0.24 7.75
C GLY A 99 4.10 0.35 8.59
N LEU A 100 4.01 1.60 9.03
CA LEU A 100 5.12 2.33 9.66
C LEU A 100 5.59 1.64 10.95
N SER A 101 4.64 1.19 11.77
CA SER A 101 4.93 0.55 13.04
C SER A 101 5.69 -0.77 12.86
N GLY A 102 5.27 -1.60 11.90
CA GLY A 102 5.93 -2.86 11.54
C GLY A 102 7.32 -2.64 10.96
N PHE A 103 7.50 -1.61 10.15
CA PHE A 103 8.80 -1.19 9.63
C PHE A 103 9.77 -0.82 10.76
N VAL A 104 9.38 0.08 11.67
CA VAL A 104 10.25 0.55 12.76
C VAL A 104 10.63 -0.60 13.71
N LEU A 105 9.69 -1.49 14.02
CA LEU A 105 9.93 -2.62 14.92
C LEU A 105 10.96 -3.60 14.33
N THR A 106 10.81 -3.97 13.06
CA THR A 106 11.77 -4.88 12.39
C THR A 106 13.10 -4.22 12.10
N TRP A 107 13.10 -2.92 11.76
CA TRP A 107 14.31 -2.14 11.55
C TRP A 107 15.20 -2.11 12.80
N THR A 108 14.62 -1.74 13.94
CA THR A 108 15.35 -1.69 15.22
C THR A 108 15.83 -3.06 15.68
N LEU A 109 15.03 -4.11 15.52
CA LEU A 109 15.38 -5.48 15.87
C LEU A 109 16.59 -6.00 15.07
N PHE A 110 16.55 -5.87 13.74
CA PHE A 110 17.63 -6.37 12.88
C PHE A 110 18.88 -5.50 12.96
N TYR A 111 18.73 -4.19 13.10
CA TYR A 111 19.86 -3.30 13.36
C TYR A 111 20.60 -3.71 14.64
N GLY A 112 19.87 -3.97 15.73
CA GLY A 112 20.43 -4.44 16.98
C GLY A 112 21.12 -5.81 16.84
N LEU A 113 20.54 -6.73 16.06
CA LEU A 113 21.10 -8.07 15.86
C LEU A 113 22.39 -8.09 15.03
N VAL A 114 22.50 -7.21 14.02
CA VAL A 114 23.69 -7.16 13.14
C VAL A 114 24.85 -6.39 13.78
N ARG A 115 24.54 -5.44 14.68
CA ARG A 115 25.55 -4.54 15.29
C ARG A 115 25.85 -4.85 16.76
N ALA A 116 25.20 -5.85 17.36
CA ALA A 116 25.56 -6.42 18.67
C ALA A 116 26.75 -7.38 18.54
#